data_AF-A0A1L7NMZ4-F1
#
_entry.id   AF-A0A1L7NMZ4-F1
#
_cell.length_a   1.000
_cell.length_b   1.000
_cell.length_c   1.000
_cell.angle_alpha   90.00
_cell.angle_beta   90.00
_cell.angle_gamma   90.00
#
_symmetry.space_group_name_H-M   'P 1'
#
loop_
_entity.id
_entity.type
_entity.pdbx_description
1 polymer ?
#
loop_
_entity_poly.entity_id
_entity_poly.type
_entity_poly.pdbx_seq_one_letter_code
_entity_poly.pdbx_strand_id
1 'polypeptide(L)'
;MAKYQQIGPQPMNTESPSSDLQNPSLAPPSEPVSIALDESVLGLIGKYNDQEISRRTGVPVERIASARVKLGIAPVRYHIPLAPGLIESLGTMPDQEVATKFGRALKWVRKERAKRKIPKYTGSLVTPKLEQNAEVLALLGTCSDRSLGARFGTTGATIRALRESKGIALYRGEEARANKEKWEQHRDEAIALLGKVPDIELARRFGGYQCRYSYLRRKAGIPAFSRGSQLSEPACPSVAPTEVQ
;
A
#
# COMPACT_ATOMS: atom_id res chain seq x y z
N MET A 1 66.88 -23.79 0.72
CA MET A 1 66.05 -24.20 -0.43
C MET A 1 65.04 -25.24 0.06
N ALA A 2 63.82 -24.81 0.37
CA ALA A 2 62.73 -25.71 0.74
C ALA A 2 61.54 -25.40 -0.17
N LYS A 3 61.06 -26.43 -0.85
CA LYS A 3 60.14 -26.38 -1.98
C LYS A 3 58.75 -25.90 -1.51
N TYR A 4 58.27 -24.79 -2.07
CA TYR A 4 56.86 -24.43 -2.04
C TYR A 4 56.12 -25.39 -2.97
N GLN A 5 55.34 -26.30 -2.40
CA GLN A 5 54.46 -27.17 -3.17
C GLN A 5 53.15 -26.42 -3.42
N GLN A 6 52.92 -26.04 -4.68
CA GLN A 6 51.68 -25.46 -5.14
C GLN A 6 50.53 -26.46 -4.95
N ILE A 7 49.53 -26.08 -4.17
CA ILE A 7 48.27 -26.81 -4.05
C ILE A 7 47.34 -26.21 -5.10
N GLY A 8 47.22 -26.89 -6.25
CA GLY A 8 46.22 -26.58 -7.26
C GLY A 8 44.80 -26.94 -6.76
N PRO A 9 43.75 -26.34 -7.34
CA PRO A 9 42.37 -26.58 -6.92
C PRO A 9 41.95 -27.99 -7.31
N GLN A 10 41.51 -28.77 -6.32
CA GLN A 10 40.90 -30.09 -6.55
C GLN A 10 39.48 -29.93 -7.10
N PRO A 11 39.02 -30.84 -7.98
CA PRO A 11 37.70 -30.77 -8.60
C PRO A 11 36.60 -30.97 -7.56
N MET A 12 35.63 -30.06 -7.58
CA MET A 12 34.38 -30.17 -6.81
C MET A 12 33.59 -31.36 -7.35
N ASN A 13 33.51 -32.44 -6.57
CA ASN A 13 32.58 -33.52 -6.80
C ASN A 13 31.14 -32.96 -6.80
N THR A 14 30.50 -33.01 -7.96
CA THR A 14 29.06 -32.80 -8.11
C THR A 14 28.35 -34.13 -7.83
N GLU A 15 28.17 -34.46 -6.55
CA GLU A 15 27.16 -35.44 -6.17
C GLU A 15 25.98 -34.68 -5.57
N SER A 16 24.93 -34.57 -6.39
CA SER A 16 23.61 -34.15 -5.96
C SER A 16 23.13 -35.09 -4.85
N PRO A 17 22.69 -34.59 -3.68
CA PRO A 17 22.00 -35.44 -2.74
C PRO A 17 20.63 -35.77 -3.36
N SER A 18 20.44 -37.04 -3.71
CA SER A 18 19.12 -37.60 -4.03
C SER A 18 18.13 -37.18 -2.96
N SER A 19 17.19 -36.35 -3.38
CA SER A 19 16.06 -35.89 -2.58
C SER A 19 14.97 -36.94 -2.66
N ASP A 20 15.20 -38.10 -2.06
CA ASP A 20 14.14 -39.03 -1.70
C ASP A 20 13.42 -38.48 -0.47
N LEU A 21 12.72 -37.36 -0.66
CA LEU A 21 11.58 -37.02 0.19
C LEU A 21 10.48 -38.01 -0.20
N GLN A 22 10.46 -39.16 0.49
CA GLN A 22 9.26 -39.96 0.66
C GLN A 22 8.15 -38.99 1.07
N ASN A 23 7.31 -38.60 0.11
CA ASN A 23 6.10 -37.86 0.36
C ASN A 23 5.21 -38.83 1.16
N PRO A 24 4.97 -38.62 2.47
CA PRO A 24 3.98 -39.45 3.15
C PRO A 24 2.67 -39.13 2.45
N SER A 25 2.17 -40.13 1.71
CA SER A 25 0.89 -40.13 1.02
C SER A 25 -0.11 -39.30 1.81
N LEU A 26 -0.49 -38.13 1.27
CA LEU A 26 -1.58 -37.36 1.82
C LEU A 26 -2.79 -38.29 1.85
N ALA A 27 -3.13 -38.77 3.04
CA ALA A 27 -4.44 -39.30 3.29
C ALA A 27 -5.44 -38.26 2.74
N PRO A 28 -6.46 -38.69 1.97
CA PRO A 28 -7.48 -37.77 1.51
C PRO A 28 -7.99 -36.98 2.72
N PRO A 29 -8.23 -35.66 2.60
CA PRO A 29 -8.76 -34.89 3.72
C PRO A 29 -10.02 -35.63 4.18
N SER A 30 -9.96 -36.17 5.39
CA SER A 30 -11.09 -36.88 5.99
C SER A 30 -12.28 -35.96 5.81
N GLU A 31 -13.31 -36.46 5.13
CA GLU A 31 -14.56 -35.74 4.95
C GLU A 31 -14.92 -35.12 6.31
N PRO A 32 -15.34 -33.83 6.36
CA PRO A 32 -15.63 -33.19 7.63
C PRO A 32 -16.73 -33.99 8.29
N VAL A 33 -16.34 -34.86 9.24
CA VAL A 33 -17.26 -35.67 10.02
C VAL A 33 -18.26 -34.67 10.56
N SER A 34 -19.51 -34.81 10.15
CA SER A 34 -20.59 -33.95 10.58
C SER A 34 -20.85 -34.27 12.05
N ILE A 35 -19.98 -33.81 12.95
CA ILE A 35 -20.10 -34.00 14.39
C ILE A 35 -21.38 -33.26 14.77
N ALA A 36 -22.45 -34.01 15.00
CA ALA A 36 -23.71 -33.48 15.50
C ALA A 36 -23.40 -32.61 16.74
N LEU A 37 -24.15 -31.53 16.93
CA LEU A 37 -24.06 -30.77 18.18
C LEU A 37 -24.52 -31.69 19.31
N ASP A 38 -23.55 -32.34 19.94
CA ASP A 38 -23.71 -33.16 21.15
C ASP A 38 -24.28 -32.28 22.27
N GLU A 39 -25.11 -32.89 23.12
CA GLU A 39 -25.61 -32.33 24.38
C GLU A 39 -24.48 -31.71 25.22
N SER A 40 -23.27 -32.31 25.17
CA SER A 40 -22.06 -31.78 25.81
C SER A 40 -21.67 -30.39 25.28
N VAL A 41 -21.83 -30.14 23.97
CA VAL A 41 -21.54 -28.84 23.34
C VAL A 41 -22.62 -27.82 23.71
N LEU A 42 -23.90 -28.24 23.68
CA LEU A 42 -25.03 -27.39 24.04
C LEU A 42 -24.93 -26.90 25.49
N GLY A 43 -24.50 -27.75 26.42
CA GLY A 43 -24.30 -27.39 27.83
C GLY A 43 -23.15 -26.41 28.11
N LEU A 44 -22.24 -26.21 27.14
CA LEU A 44 -21.12 -25.26 27.23
C LEU A 44 -21.46 -23.89 26.63
N ILE A 45 -22.44 -23.83 25.73
CA ILE A 45 -22.91 -22.59 25.11
C ILE A 45 -23.49 -21.67 26.20
N GLY A 46 -23.01 -20.43 26.25
CA GLY A 46 -23.41 -19.45 27.27
C GLY A 46 -22.56 -19.46 28.55
N LYS A 47 -21.74 -20.50 28.78
CA LYS A 47 -20.74 -20.52 29.88
C LYS A 47 -19.35 -20.13 29.40
N TYR A 48 -18.98 -20.60 28.21
CA TYR A 48 -17.69 -20.31 27.58
C TYR A 48 -17.89 -19.55 26.27
N ASN A 49 -16.83 -18.89 25.79
CA ASN A 49 -16.88 -18.25 24.47
C ASN A 49 -16.83 -19.31 23.36
N ASP A 50 -17.37 -18.97 22.18
CA ASP A 50 -17.51 -19.91 21.06
C ASP A 50 -16.14 -20.50 20.61
N GLN A 51 -15.03 -19.77 20.76
CA GLN A 51 -13.68 -20.28 20.45
C GLN A 51 -13.12 -21.27 21.48
N GLU A 52 -13.42 -21.08 22.76
CA GLU A 52 -13.03 -21.99 23.84
C GLU A 52 -13.82 -23.29 23.71
N ILE A 53 -15.12 -23.21 23.40
CA ILE A 53 -15.96 -24.39 23.11
C ILE A 53 -15.39 -25.15 21.91
N SER A 54 -15.04 -24.44 20.83
CA SER A 54 -14.43 -25.03 19.64
C SER A 54 -13.10 -25.73 19.96
N ARG A 55 -12.22 -25.09 20.74
CA ARG A 55 -10.93 -25.69 21.14
C ARG A 55 -11.11 -26.96 21.99
N ARG A 56 -12.13 -27.00 22.84
CA ARG A 56 -12.42 -28.15 23.74
C ARG A 56 -13.08 -29.32 23.02
N THR A 57 -13.94 -29.03 22.06
CA THR A 57 -14.85 -30.02 21.45
C THR A 57 -14.47 -30.39 20.02
N GLY A 58 -13.57 -29.63 19.39
CA GLY A 58 -13.22 -29.79 17.97
C GLY A 58 -14.31 -29.31 17.00
N VAL A 59 -15.45 -28.85 17.50
CA VAL A 59 -16.56 -28.36 16.66
C VAL A 59 -16.20 -26.99 16.08
N PRO A 60 -16.46 -26.72 14.77
CA PRO A 60 -16.22 -25.41 14.17
C PRO A 60 -16.96 -24.27 14.89
N VAL A 61 -16.28 -23.13 15.05
CA VAL A 61 -16.80 -21.95 15.76
C VAL A 61 -18.12 -21.47 15.16
N GLU A 62 -18.28 -21.57 13.85
CA GLU A 62 -19.47 -21.13 13.11
C GLU A 62 -20.72 -21.95 13.49
N ARG A 63 -20.55 -23.25 13.75
CA ARG A 63 -21.63 -24.15 14.17
C ARG A 63 -22.08 -23.83 15.59
N ILE A 64 -21.13 -23.61 16.48
CA ILE A 64 -21.38 -23.21 17.88
C ILE A 64 -22.07 -21.84 17.91
N ALA A 65 -21.58 -20.88 17.14
CA ALA A 65 -22.18 -19.55 17.03
C ALA A 65 -23.62 -19.62 16.48
N SER A 66 -23.87 -20.45 15.46
CA SER A 66 -25.21 -20.65 14.91
C SER A 66 -26.18 -21.29 15.91
N ALA A 67 -25.72 -22.31 16.64
CA ALA A 67 -26.49 -22.93 17.71
C ALA A 67 -26.80 -21.94 18.84
N ARG A 68 -25.80 -21.16 19.27
CA ARG A 68 -25.95 -20.10 20.27
C ARG A 68 -27.00 -19.06 19.86
N VAL A 69 -27.00 -18.62 18.59
CA VAL A 69 -27.99 -17.67 18.07
C VAL A 69 -29.39 -18.28 18.03
N LYS A 70 -29.55 -19.54 17.60
CA LYS A 70 -30.84 -20.25 17.61
C LYS A 70 -31.42 -20.41 19.01
N LEU A 71 -30.56 -20.58 20.02
CA LEU A 71 -30.94 -20.65 21.43
C LEU A 71 -31.17 -19.27 22.07
N GLY A 72 -30.97 -18.17 21.33
CA GLY A 72 -31.16 -16.81 21.84
C GLY A 72 -30.12 -16.36 22.87
N ILE A 73 -28.98 -17.05 22.98
CA ILE A 73 -27.95 -16.78 23.99
C ILE A 73 -26.95 -15.74 23.47
N ALA A 74 -26.67 -14.72 24.28
CA ALA A 74 -25.65 -13.72 23.96
C ALA A 74 -24.23 -14.34 24.03
N PRO A 75 -23.29 -13.93 23.16
CA PRO A 75 -21.93 -14.44 23.20
C PRO A 75 -21.22 -14.00 24.49
N VAL A 76 -20.63 -14.97 25.19
CA VAL A 76 -19.79 -14.72 26.37
C VAL A 76 -18.54 -13.96 25.94
N ARG A 77 -18.34 -12.76 26.51
CA ARG A 77 -17.17 -11.92 26.26
C ARG A 77 -16.31 -11.85 27.50
N TYR A 78 -15.09 -12.38 27.45
CA TYR A 78 -14.11 -12.15 28.51
C TYR A 78 -13.54 -10.74 28.38
N HIS A 79 -13.82 -9.89 29.36
CA HIS A 79 -13.15 -8.60 29.48
C HIS A 79 -11.80 -8.84 30.17
N ILE A 80 -10.71 -8.87 29.40
CA ILE A 80 -9.39 -8.99 30.03
C ILE A 80 -9.09 -7.64 30.70
N PRO A 81 -8.88 -7.59 32.02
CA PRO A 81 -8.62 -6.34 32.72
C PRO A 81 -7.38 -5.65 32.14
N LEU A 82 -7.45 -4.32 32.07
CA LEU A 82 -6.31 -3.51 31.66
C LEU A 82 -5.28 -3.49 32.80
N ALA A 83 -4.04 -3.84 32.48
CA ALA A 83 -2.95 -3.61 33.41
C ALA A 83 -2.80 -2.09 33.65
N PRO A 84 -2.61 -1.61 34.88
CA PRO A 84 -2.44 -0.17 35.16
C PRO A 84 -1.30 0.45 34.32
N GLY A 85 -0.14 -0.21 34.27
CA GLY A 85 1.02 0.26 33.49
C GLY A 85 0.81 0.29 31.97
N LEU A 86 -0.20 -0.42 31.45
CA LEU A 86 -0.56 -0.34 30.03
C LEU A 86 -1.08 1.07 29.71
N ILE A 87 -1.95 1.61 30.57
CA ILE A 87 -2.59 2.92 30.35
C ILE A 87 -1.54 4.03 30.38
N GLU A 88 -0.61 3.97 31.34
CA GLU A 88 0.51 4.92 31.46
C GLU A 88 1.47 4.88 30.25
N SER A 89 1.60 3.71 29.63
CA SER A 89 2.45 3.53 28.45
C SER A 89 1.78 4.07 27.16
N LEU A 90 0.46 4.22 27.13
CA LEU A 90 -0.25 4.78 25.97
C LEU A 90 0.11 6.26 25.80
N GLY A 91 0.62 6.64 24.62
CA GLY A 91 1.00 8.02 24.32
C GLY A 91 2.41 8.40 24.78
N THR A 92 3.04 7.60 25.64
CA THR A 92 4.43 7.78 26.11
C THR A 92 5.44 7.06 25.20
N MET A 93 5.05 5.93 24.60
CA MET A 93 5.87 5.15 23.67
C MET A 93 5.02 4.68 22.48
N PRO A 94 5.62 4.17 21.39
CA PRO A 94 4.88 3.68 20.23
C PRO A 94 3.89 2.58 20.60
N ASP A 95 2.67 2.63 20.04
CA ASP A 95 1.63 1.61 20.26
C ASP A 95 2.14 0.16 19.98
N GLN A 96 3.14 0.00 19.12
CA GLN A 96 3.78 -1.28 18.83
C GLN A 96 4.62 -1.80 20.01
N GLU A 97 5.38 -0.93 20.67
CA GLU A 97 6.17 -1.31 21.84
C GLU A 97 5.26 -1.62 23.02
N VAL A 98 4.18 -0.85 23.20
CA VAL A 98 3.13 -1.14 24.18
C VAL A 98 2.50 -2.51 23.91
N ALA A 99 2.18 -2.81 22.65
CA ALA A 99 1.62 -4.11 22.26
C ALA A 99 2.54 -5.27 22.64
N THR A 100 3.84 -5.16 22.32
CA THR A 100 4.83 -6.18 22.66
C THR A 100 5.03 -6.31 24.17
N LYS A 101 5.18 -5.18 24.89
CA LYS A 101 5.44 -5.15 26.34
C LYS A 101 4.32 -5.79 27.17
N PHE A 102 3.07 -5.61 26.74
CA PHE A 102 1.90 -6.10 27.48
C PHE A 102 1.23 -7.33 26.83
N GLY A 103 1.85 -7.92 25.80
CA GLY A 103 1.32 -9.11 25.12
C GLY A 103 -0.06 -8.89 24.50
N ARG A 104 -0.31 -7.70 23.94
CA ARG A 104 -1.61 -7.32 23.35
C ARG A 104 -1.52 -7.16 21.85
N ALA A 105 -2.64 -7.37 21.15
CA ALA A 105 -2.73 -7.07 19.73
C ALA A 105 -2.63 -5.55 19.49
N LEU A 106 -1.81 -5.14 18.52
CA LEU A 106 -1.63 -3.74 18.14
C LEU A 106 -2.95 -3.00 17.86
N LYS A 107 -3.87 -3.66 17.14
CA LYS A 107 -5.19 -3.10 16.83
C LYS A 107 -6.01 -2.82 18.09
N TRP A 108 -5.88 -3.67 19.09
CA TRP A 108 -6.55 -3.51 20.38
C TRP A 108 -5.96 -2.32 21.15
N VAL A 109 -4.63 -2.20 21.22
CA VAL A 109 -3.92 -1.06 21.86
C VAL A 109 -4.33 0.26 21.22
N ARG A 110 -4.38 0.33 19.88
CA ARG A 110 -4.85 1.52 19.14
C ARG A 110 -6.29 1.90 19.47
N LYS A 111 -7.18 0.91 19.57
CA LYS A 111 -8.58 1.13 19.95
C LYS A 111 -8.67 1.65 21.37
N GLU A 112 -7.86 1.11 22.27
CA GLU A 112 -7.89 1.44 23.70
C GLU A 112 -7.29 2.82 24.00
N ARG A 113 -6.28 3.22 23.21
CA ARG A 113 -5.77 4.59 23.12
C ARG A 113 -6.84 5.57 22.63
N ALA A 114 -7.49 5.24 21.51
CA ALA A 114 -8.54 6.09 20.91
C ALA A 114 -9.76 6.24 21.84
N LYS A 115 -10.18 5.16 22.51
CA LYS A 115 -11.27 5.16 23.50
C LYS A 115 -11.00 6.13 24.65
N ARG A 116 -9.73 6.29 25.05
CA ARG A 116 -9.29 7.22 26.10
C ARG A 116 -8.90 8.61 25.58
N LYS A 117 -9.08 8.87 24.28
CA LYS A 117 -8.70 10.14 23.62
C LYS A 117 -7.22 10.51 23.81
N ILE A 118 -6.36 9.51 24.03
CA ILE A 118 -4.92 9.73 24.16
C ILE A 118 -4.32 9.91 22.75
N PRO A 119 -3.55 10.98 22.49
CA PRO A 119 -2.92 11.17 21.18
C PRO A 119 -1.91 10.06 20.87
N LYS A 120 -1.68 9.80 19.58
CA LYS A 120 -0.69 8.81 19.16
C LYS A 120 0.69 9.29 19.59
N TYR A 121 1.52 8.39 20.12
CA TYR A 121 2.94 8.71 20.29
C TYR A 121 3.57 8.99 18.92
N THR A 122 3.91 10.26 18.69
CA THR A 122 4.52 10.75 17.45
C THR A 122 6.05 10.86 17.55
N GLY A 123 6.65 10.46 18.68
CA GLY A 123 8.07 10.75 18.96
C GLY A 123 8.35 12.26 18.99
N SER A 124 7.32 13.07 19.29
CA SER A 124 7.25 14.54 19.10
C SER A 124 8.23 15.37 19.92
N LEU A 125 9.28 14.79 20.50
CA LEU A 125 10.43 15.55 20.96
C LEU A 125 11.38 15.91 19.80
N VAL A 126 11.14 15.34 18.60
CA VAL A 126 11.86 15.71 17.38
C VAL A 126 11.33 17.03 16.78
N THR A 127 10.02 17.32 16.90
CA THR A 127 9.41 18.52 16.30
C THR A 127 9.92 19.85 16.88
N PRO A 128 10.06 20.06 18.21
CA PRO A 128 10.59 21.31 18.74
C PRO A 128 12.07 21.51 18.36
N LYS A 129 12.85 20.42 18.35
CA LYS A 129 14.27 20.46 17.96
C LYS A 129 14.46 20.80 16.48
N LEU A 130 13.59 20.28 15.61
CA LEU A 130 13.61 20.59 14.18
C LEU A 130 13.13 22.03 13.90
N GLU A 131 12.11 22.49 14.61
CA GLU A 131 11.59 23.86 14.49
C GLU A 131 12.63 24.91 14.89
N GLN A 132 13.52 24.58 15.83
CA GLN A 132 14.62 25.44 16.26
C GLN A 132 15.89 25.27 15.41
N ASN A 133 15.92 24.31 14.49
CA ASN A 133 17.11 24.06 13.66
C ASN A 133 17.14 24.98 12.44
N ALA A 134 18.05 25.96 12.46
CA ALA A 134 18.20 26.94 11.39
C ALA A 134 18.55 26.31 10.02
N GLU A 135 19.32 25.22 9.99
CA GLU A 135 19.69 24.52 8.75
C GLU A 135 18.46 23.86 8.11
N VAL A 136 17.63 23.21 8.93
CA VAL A 136 16.36 22.62 8.45
C VAL A 136 15.47 23.70 7.86
N LEU A 137 15.29 24.81 8.58
CA LEU A 137 14.45 25.92 8.13
C LEU A 137 14.95 26.54 6.81
N ALA A 138 16.27 26.69 6.65
CA ALA A 138 16.87 27.22 5.41
C ALA A 138 16.69 26.28 4.21
N LEU A 139 16.63 24.97 4.44
CA LEU A 139 16.47 23.97 3.39
C LEU A 139 15.01 23.62 3.07
N LEU A 140 14.04 24.08 3.88
CA LEU A 140 12.63 23.88 3.61
C LEU A 140 12.25 24.54 2.28
N GLY A 141 11.69 23.76 1.35
CA GLY A 141 11.26 24.25 0.05
C GLY A 141 12.36 24.34 -1.02
N THR A 142 13.64 24.11 -0.66
CA THR A 142 14.75 24.03 -1.63
C THR A 142 15.06 22.61 -2.08
N CYS A 143 14.68 21.62 -1.27
CA CYS A 143 14.82 20.20 -1.59
C CYS A 143 13.58 19.41 -1.13
N SER A 144 13.51 18.13 -1.49
CA SER A 144 12.33 17.32 -1.19
C SER A 144 12.19 17.04 0.31
N ASP A 145 10.94 17.08 0.81
CA ASP A 145 10.61 16.78 2.21
C ASP A 145 11.14 15.38 2.63
N ARG A 146 11.18 14.42 1.69
CA ARG A 146 11.74 13.08 1.90
C ARG A 146 13.26 13.11 2.11
N SER A 147 13.99 13.85 1.29
CA SER A 147 15.44 13.99 1.39
C SER A 147 15.84 14.66 2.71
N LEU A 148 15.10 15.70 3.12
CA LEU A 148 15.28 16.35 4.42
C LEU A 148 14.99 15.38 5.58
N GLY A 149 13.91 14.61 5.47
CA GLY A 149 13.60 13.58 6.46
C GLY A 149 14.77 12.63 6.67
N ALA A 150 15.31 12.07 5.58
CA ALA A 150 16.45 11.18 5.62
C ALA A 150 17.71 11.85 6.20
N ARG A 151 18.01 13.09 5.82
CA ARG A 151 19.20 13.83 6.27
C ARG A 151 19.18 14.11 7.79
N PHE A 152 18.02 14.48 8.32
CA PHE A 152 17.89 14.86 9.74
C PHE A 152 17.38 13.72 10.64
N GLY A 153 17.36 12.48 10.14
CA GLY A 153 16.92 11.31 10.92
C GLY A 153 15.44 11.37 11.31
N THR A 154 14.61 12.01 10.49
CA THR A 154 13.17 12.17 10.72
C THR A 154 12.35 11.58 9.58
N THR A 155 11.02 11.72 9.65
CA THR A 155 10.15 11.31 8.54
C THR A 155 9.86 12.49 7.62
N GLY A 156 9.77 12.24 6.31
CA GLY A 156 9.36 13.29 5.37
C GLY A 156 7.96 13.86 5.67
N ALA A 157 7.11 13.12 6.38
CA ALA A 157 5.82 13.62 6.86
C ALA A 157 5.99 14.69 7.97
N THR A 158 6.97 14.53 8.85
CA THR A 158 7.30 15.54 9.87
C THR A 158 7.82 16.82 9.23
N ILE A 159 8.72 16.70 8.25
CA ILE A 159 9.23 17.85 7.48
C ILE A 159 8.10 18.52 6.70
N ARG A 160 7.20 17.73 6.09
CA ARG A 160 6.02 18.26 5.41
C ARG A 160 5.14 19.10 6.34
N ALA A 161 4.86 18.60 7.55
CA ALA A 161 4.07 19.31 8.53
C ALA A 161 4.75 20.63 8.96
N LEU A 162 6.08 20.59 9.15
CA LEU A 162 6.89 21.78 9.43
C LEU A 162 6.87 22.78 8.27
N ARG A 163 6.99 22.31 7.02
CA ARG A 163 6.90 23.14 5.82
C ARG A 163 5.54 23.83 5.73
N GLU A 164 4.47 23.08 5.96
CA GLU A 164 3.08 23.58 5.92
C GLU A 164 2.82 24.58 7.06
N SER A 165 3.34 24.35 8.28
CA SER A 165 3.19 25.30 9.39
C SER A 165 3.92 26.63 9.17
N LYS A 166 5.03 26.60 8.41
CA LYS A 166 5.75 27.81 7.97
C LYS A 166 5.20 28.44 6.69
N GLY A 167 4.15 27.87 6.09
CA GLY A 167 3.55 28.38 4.85
C GLY A 167 4.45 28.27 3.62
N ILE A 168 5.48 27.41 3.65
CA ILE A 168 6.43 27.27 2.55
C ILE A 168 5.87 26.31 1.50
N ALA A 169 5.97 26.67 0.21
CA ALA A 169 5.50 25.83 -0.87
C ALA A 169 6.35 24.55 -1.03
N LEU A 170 5.72 23.49 -1.52
CA LEU A 170 6.42 22.22 -1.80
C LEU A 170 7.49 22.42 -2.87
N TYR A 171 8.69 21.90 -2.63
CA TYR A 171 9.74 21.79 -3.63
C TYR A 171 9.28 20.89 -4.78
N ARG A 172 9.16 21.46 -6.00
CA ARG A 172 8.76 20.72 -7.21
C ARG A 172 9.94 20.25 -8.07
N GLY A 173 11.18 20.63 -7.75
CA GLY A 173 12.33 20.37 -8.62
C GLY A 173 12.46 21.38 -9.77
N GLU A 174 13.68 21.56 -10.27
CA GLU A 174 13.97 22.44 -11.42
C GLU A 174 13.29 21.96 -12.69
N GLU A 175 13.32 20.65 -12.95
CA GLU A 175 12.70 20.03 -14.12
C GLU A 175 11.19 20.29 -14.16
N ALA A 176 10.48 20.20 -13.02
CA ALA A 176 9.05 20.48 -13.00
C ALA A 176 8.75 21.97 -13.20
N ARG A 177 9.62 22.87 -12.72
CA ARG A 177 9.50 24.32 -12.97
C ARG A 177 9.69 24.60 -14.46
N ALA A 178 10.73 24.06 -15.08
CA ALA A 178 10.98 24.18 -16.52
C ALA A 178 9.83 23.58 -17.35
N ASN A 179 9.29 22.43 -16.95
CA ASN A 179 8.13 21.82 -17.61
C ASN A 179 6.84 22.67 -17.47
N LYS A 180 6.67 23.38 -16.35
CA LYS A 180 5.54 24.31 -16.17
C LYS A 180 5.67 25.52 -17.10
N GLU A 181 6.87 26.08 -17.18
CA GLU A 181 7.17 27.23 -18.04
C GLU A 181 7.03 26.88 -19.53
N LYS A 182 7.60 25.76 -19.97
CA LYS A 182 7.41 25.25 -21.35
C LYS A 182 5.93 25.06 -21.70
N TRP A 183 5.16 24.51 -20.77
CA TRP A 183 3.72 24.34 -20.95
C TRP A 183 2.98 25.68 -21.05
N GLU A 184 3.37 26.67 -20.25
CA GLU A 184 2.76 28.01 -20.26
C GLU A 184 3.07 28.76 -21.56
N GLN A 185 4.28 28.61 -22.10
CA GLN A 185 4.69 29.21 -23.38
C GLN A 185 4.01 28.57 -24.58
N HIS A 186 3.93 27.24 -24.63
CA HIS A 186 3.42 26.51 -25.80
C HIS A 186 2.02 25.95 -25.60
N ARG A 187 1.24 26.56 -24.70
CA ARG A 187 -0.08 26.04 -24.32
C ARG A 187 -1.02 25.92 -25.52
N ASP A 188 -1.13 26.99 -26.28
CA ASP A 188 -2.11 27.11 -27.37
C ASP A 188 -1.70 26.23 -28.55
N GLU A 189 -0.40 26.19 -28.86
CA GLU A 189 0.20 25.28 -29.84
C GLU A 189 -0.08 23.81 -29.50
N ALA A 190 0.13 23.45 -28.23
CA ALA A 190 -0.10 22.09 -27.77
C ALA A 190 -1.58 21.69 -27.84
N ILE A 191 -2.50 22.62 -27.54
CA ILE A 191 -3.95 22.38 -27.66
C ILE A 191 -4.36 22.19 -29.12
N ALA A 192 -3.81 22.99 -30.05
CA ALA A 192 -4.10 22.91 -31.48
C ALA A 192 -3.66 21.58 -32.14
N LEU A 193 -2.71 20.88 -31.50
CA LEU A 193 -2.15 19.59 -31.95
C LEU A 193 -2.77 18.37 -31.24
N LEU A 194 -3.65 18.56 -30.26
CA LEU A 194 -4.35 17.45 -29.59
C LEU A 194 -5.14 16.63 -30.62
N GLY A 195 -4.94 15.30 -30.61
CA GLY A 195 -5.60 14.37 -31.53
C GLY A 195 -4.99 14.29 -32.94
N LYS A 196 -4.19 15.28 -33.36
CA LYS A 196 -3.42 15.25 -34.62
C LYS A 196 -2.08 14.53 -34.49
N VAL A 197 -1.53 14.52 -33.28
CA VAL A 197 -0.23 13.92 -32.94
C VAL A 197 -0.42 13.04 -31.69
N PRO A 198 0.34 11.94 -31.51
CA PRO A 198 0.29 11.15 -30.28
C PRO A 198 0.54 11.98 -29.01
N ASP A 199 -0.25 11.73 -27.97
CA ASP A 199 -0.17 12.43 -26.67
C ASP A 199 1.24 12.37 -26.04
N ILE A 200 2.01 11.31 -26.29
CA ILE A 200 3.39 11.16 -25.80
C ILE A 200 4.36 12.11 -26.49
N GLU A 201 4.13 12.39 -27.76
CA GLU A 201 4.99 13.28 -28.55
C GLU A 201 4.74 14.74 -28.18
N LEU A 202 3.48 15.09 -27.85
CA LEU A 202 3.15 16.38 -27.25
C LEU A 202 3.86 16.58 -25.90
N ALA A 203 3.93 15.54 -25.05
CA ALA A 203 4.66 15.61 -23.79
C ALA A 203 6.17 15.81 -23.97
N ARG A 204 6.76 15.18 -25.00
CA ARG A 204 8.18 15.40 -25.33
C ARG A 204 8.47 16.81 -25.82
N ARG A 205 7.59 17.36 -26.66
CA ARG A 205 7.77 18.68 -27.29
C ARG A 205 7.46 19.84 -26.35
N PHE A 206 6.33 19.76 -25.65
CA PHE A 206 5.77 20.87 -24.87
C PHE A 206 5.92 20.70 -23.35
N GLY A 207 6.56 19.61 -22.92
CA GLY A 207 6.86 19.34 -21.52
C GLY A 207 5.67 18.78 -20.72
N GLY A 208 5.98 18.30 -19.51
CA GLY A 208 5.03 17.64 -18.63
C GLY A 208 4.85 16.15 -18.95
N TYR A 209 3.66 15.63 -18.67
CA TYR A 209 3.38 14.18 -18.74
C TYR A 209 2.29 13.88 -19.77
N GLN A 210 2.41 12.73 -20.46
CA GLN A 210 1.41 12.24 -21.44
C GLN A 210 -0.02 12.28 -20.90
N CYS A 211 -0.22 11.98 -19.62
CA CYS A 211 -1.54 11.97 -18.99
C CYS A 211 -2.23 13.35 -19.00
N ARG A 212 -1.48 14.45 -19.01
CA ARG A 212 -2.04 15.81 -19.16
C ARG A 212 -2.72 15.96 -20.53
N TYR A 213 -2.05 15.55 -21.61
CA TYR A 213 -2.57 15.67 -22.97
C TYR A 213 -3.75 14.73 -23.19
N SER A 214 -3.67 13.49 -22.71
CA SER A 214 -4.81 12.56 -22.71
C SER A 214 -6.02 13.10 -21.94
N TYR A 215 -5.79 13.80 -20.81
CA TYR A 215 -6.85 14.49 -20.08
C TYR A 215 -7.45 15.66 -20.89
N LEU A 216 -6.61 16.54 -21.43
CA LEU A 216 -7.06 17.71 -22.21
C LEU A 216 -7.84 17.27 -23.46
N ARG A 217 -7.34 16.26 -24.16
CA ARG A 217 -7.97 15.64 -25.32
C ARG A 217 -9.36 15.10 -24.99
N ARG A 218 -9.48 14.32 -23.90
CA ARG A 218 -10.78 13.82 -23.41
C ARG A 218 -11.73 14.93 -22.99
N LYS A 219 -11.21 15.97 -22.32
CA LYS A 219 -12.00 17.14 -21.91
C LYS A 219 -12.54 17.93 -23.11
N ALA A 220 -11.78 17.97 -24.21
CA ALA A 220 -12.18 18.59 -25.46
C ALA A 220 -13.01 17.66 -26.38
N GLY A 221 -13.30 16.42 -25.97
CA GLY A 221 -14.05 15.45 -26.78
C GLY A 221 -13.29 14.91 -28.00
N ILE A 222 -11.97 15.11 -28.06
CA ILE A 222 -11.16 14.71 -29.21
C ILE A 222 -10.77 13.22 -29.09
N PRO A 223 -10.91 12.39 -30.14
CA PRO A 223 -10.49 11.00 -30.11
C PRO A 223 -8.96 10.85 -30.05
N ALA A 224 -8.48 9.70 -29.60
CA ALA A 224 -7.03 9.45 -29.52
C ALA A 224 -6.44 9.36 -30.93
N PHE A 225 -5.23 9.89 -31.10
CA PHE A 225 -4.51 9.78 -32.37
C PHE A 225 -4.38 8.31 -32.79
N SER A 226 -4.93 7.98 -33.96
CA SER A 226 -4.91 6.64 -34.55
C SER A 226 -4.31 6.73 -35.95
N ARG A 227 -3.17 6.08 -36.20
CA ARG A 227 -2.51 6.10 -37.53
C ARG A 227 -3.40 5.57 -38.66
N GLY A 228 -4.41 4.75 -38.34
CA GLY A 228 -5.35 4.19 -39.30
C GLY A 228 -6.45 5.13 -39.80
N SER A 229 -6.68 6.29 -39.16
CA SER A 229 -7.76 7.22 -39.58
C SER A 229 -7.36 8.19 -40.70
N GLN A 230 -6.11 8.13 -41.18
CA GLN A 230 -5.65 8.94 -42.31
C GLN A 230 -5.91 8.26 -43.67
N LEU A 231 -6.46 7.04 -43.71
CA LEU A 231 -6.75 6.29 -44.95
C LEU A 231 -8.17 6.46 -45.51
N SER A 232 -8.97 7.39 -44.99
CA SER A 232 -10.25 7.75 -45.63
C SER A 232 -10.07 8.97 -46.53
N GLU A 233 -9.46 8.76 -47.71
CA GLU A 233 -9.65 9.67 -48.84
C GLU A 233 -11.10 9.58 -49.35
N PRO A 234 -11.65 10.66 -49.93
CA PRO A 234 -13.05 10.73 -50.34
C PRO A 234 -13.35 9.72 -51.46
N ALA A 235 -14.47 9.00 -51.32
CA ALA A 235 -15.00 8.13 -52.34
C ALA A 235 -15.05 8.86 -53.69
N CYS A 236 -14.36 8.33 -54.69
CA CYS A 236 -14.50 8.76 -56.08
C CYS A 236 -15.98 8.80 -56.47
N PRO A 237 -16.48 9.87 -57.12
CA PRO A 237 -17.80 9.83 -57.70
C PRO A 237 -17.80 8.80 -58.83
N SER A 238 -18.54 7.71 -58.63
CA SER A 238 -18.87 6.73 -59.66
C SER A 238 -19.56 7.45 -60.82
N VAL A 239 -18.86 7.59 -61.95
CA VAL A 239 -19.44 8.08 -63.20
C VAL A 239 -20.35 6.97 -63.73
N ALA A 240 -21.67 7.23 -63.72
CA ALA A 240 -22.65 6.33 -64.30
C ALA A 240 -22.46 6.23 -65.83
N PRO A 241 -22.68 5.04 -66.43
CA PRO A 241 -22.54 4.88 -67.88
C PRO A 241 -23.67 5.60 -68.61
N THR A 242 -23.29 6.43 -69.59
CA THR A 242 -24.20 7.10 -70.52
C THR A 242 -24.87 6.08 -71.43
N GLU A 243 -26.20 5.98 -71.37
CA GLU A 243 -27.00 5.25 -72.36
C GLU A 243 -26.92 5.97 -73.71
N VAL A 244 -26.46 5.24 -74.71
CA VAL A 244 -26.43 5.62 -76.12
C VAL A 244 -27.82 5.37 -76.71
N GLN A 245 -28.42 6.40 -77.32
CA GLN A 245 -29.62 6.25 -78.17
C GLN A 245 -29.24 5.79 -79.57
#